data_AF-A0A6L7F325-F1
#
_entry.id   AF-A0A6L7F325-F1
#
_cell.length_a   1.000
_cell.length_b   1.000
_cell.length_c   1.000
_cell.angle_alpha   90.00
_cell.angle_beta   90.00
_cell.angle_gamma   90.00
#
_symmetry.space_group_name_H-M   'P 1'
#
loop_
_entity.id
_entity.type
_entity.pdbx_description
1 polymer ?
#
loop_
_entity_poly.entity_id
_entity_poly.type
_entity_poly.pdbx_seq_one_letter_code
_entity_poly.pdbx_strand_id
1 'polypeptide(L)'
;MSETRSVEELEQALRPDHPDRLTAVRLAAIRSQGRRRRRARLSAYGVGAATALLVAGVVTTQVTDPTGSGAEDRASYADEVRGPAELLPLAARALAEVPGARQVSAGQVVLPRPADAVDPMADVVADRFVDAAVDLGAHGYTGVTSFDTGAFPQWLSSGVQAWERAQGDESSWPVGSTDNGILVDVGELQLACVRPFHEGFSGEGADRCSPAVLEERDGVRTFGWGMGTDDFLAAGSDLELFDAPDYSTGSPRMLWIGGRDGTDAARVELVATDGSRTEATVAAGTVVPGDTMFWGPVTGELAEAVVYDADGDVVERHEVRPCDDPVDCEVR
;
A
#
# COMPACT_ATOMS: atom_id res chain seq x y z
N MET A 1 6.12 53.81 -15.01
CA MET A 1 6.68 53.86 -13.64
C MET A 1 6.68 52.42 -13.16
N SER A 2 7.86 51.77 -13.09
CA SER A 2 7.96 50.42 -12.56
C SER A 2 7.87 50.49 -11.04
N GLU A 3 6.81 49.92 -10.47
CA GLU A 3 6.72 49.69 -9.03
C GLU A 3 7.78 48.65 -8.65
N THR A 4 8.82 49.10 -7.95
CA THR A 4 9.76 48.23 -7.24
C THR A 4 9.02 47.60 -6.08
N ARG A 5 8.55 46.36 -6.28
CA ARG A 5 8.07 45.50 -5.19
C ARG A 5 9.22 45.18 -4.24
N SER A 6 8.94 45.11 -2.94
CA SER A 6 9.94 44.72 -1.95
C SER A 6 10.34 43.25 -2.11
N VAL A 7 11.47 42.86 -1.53
CA VAL A 7 11.92 41.46 -1.52
C VAL A 7 10.88 40.57 -0.82
N GLU A 8 10.27 41.03 0.28
CA GLU A 8 9.18 40.30 0.93
C GLU A 8 7.93 40.13 0.03
N GLU A 9 7.59 41.12 -0.79
CA GLU A 9 6.46 41.04 -1.73
C GLU A 9 6.74 40.07 -2.89
N LEU A 10 8.00 39.97 -3.32
CA LEU A 10 8.44 38.98 -4.30
C LEU A 10 8.48 37.57 -3.70
N GLU A 11 8.95 37.41 -2.46
CA GLU A 11 8.92 36.13 -1.75
C GLU A 11 7.48 35.66 -1.49
N GLN A 12 6.56 36.57 -1.19
CA GLN A 12 5.15 36.25 -1.00
C GLN A 12 4.44 35.94 -2.32
N ALA A 13 4.82 36.58 -3.43
CA ALA A 13 4.32 36.26 -4.77
C ALA A 13 4.94 34.98 -5.37
N LEU A 14 6.09 34.54 -4.85
CA LEU A 14 6.77 33.29 -5.24
C LEU A 14 6.38 32.09 -4.36
N ARG A 15 5.65 32.31 -3.25
CA ARG A 15 4.98 31.21 -2.55
C ARG A 15 3.90 30.71 -3.49
N PRO A 16 3.98 29.47 -4.02
CA PRO A 16 2.87 28.94 -4.80
C PRO A 16 1.61 28.98 -3.93
N ASP A 17 0.57 29.65 -4.43
CA ASP A 17 -0.78 29.66 -3.88
C ASP A 17 -1.32 28.23 -3.95
N HIS A 18 -0.88 27.41 -3.00
CA HIS A 18 -1.03 25.95 -2.97
C HIS A 18 -0.40 25.27 -4.21
N PRO A 19 0.63 24.40 -4.06
CA PRO A 19 0.99 23.54 -5.18
C PRO A 19 -0.29 22.82 -5.61
N ASP A 20 -0.66 22.97 -6.90
CA ASP A 20 -1.89 22.43 -7.48
C ASP A 20 -2.19 21.08 -6.84
N ARG A 21 -3.27 21.02 -6.04
CA ARG A 21 -3.69 19.76 -5.42
C ARG A 21 -3.79 18.75 -6.55
N LEU A 22 -2.89 17.76 -6.54
CA LEU A 22 -2.99 16.63 -7.44
C LEU A 22 -4.40 16.07 -7.26
N THR A 23 -5.14 15.93 -8.36
CA THR A 23 -6.47 15.31 -8.28
C THR A 23 -6.33 13.96 -7.59
N ALA A 24 -7.34 13.54 -6.81
CA ALA A 24 -7.35 12.24 -6.13
C ALA A 24 -6.84 11.09 -7.03
N VAL A 25 -7.19 11.17 -8.32
CA VAL A 25 -6.77 10.26 -9.39
C VAL A 25 -5.26 10.28 -9.64
N ARG A 26 -4.64 11.47 -9.77
CA ARG A 26 -3.18 11.60 -9.89
C ARG A 26 -2.49 11.14 -8.62
N LEU A 27 -3.06 11.41 -7.44
CA LEU A 27 -2.50 10.92 -6.17
C LEU A 27 -2.55 9.39 -6.07
N ALA A 28 -3.66 8.75 -6.41
CA ALA A 28 -3.78 7.29 -6.43
C ALA A 28 -2.78 6.65 -7.41
N ALA A 29 -2.67 7.20 -8.62
CA ALA A 29 -1.73 6.72 -9.64
C ALA A 29 -0.26 6.99 -9.27
N ILE A 30 0.06 8.11 -8.64
CA ILE A 30 1.40 8.41 -8.16
C ILE A 30 1.73 7.58 -6.91
N ARG A 31 0.75 7.27 -6.04
CA ARG A 31 0.94 6.34 -4.91
C ARG A 31 1.20 4.92 -5.39
N SER A 32 0.48 4.42 -6.39
CA SER A 32 0.78 3.11 -6.99
C SER A 32 2.16 3.11 -7.68
N GLN A 33 2.50 4.15 -8.44
CA GLN A 33 3.82 4.28 -9.06
C GLN A 33 4.95 4.49 -8.05
N GLY A 34 4.68 5.20 -6.95
CA GLY A 34 5.60 5.45 -5.85
C GLY A 34 5.90 4.18 -5.07
N ARG A 35 4.87 3.37 -4.77
CA ARG A 35 5.02 1.99 -4.28
C ARG A 35 5.91 1.17 -5.23
N ARG A 36 5.65 1.21 -6.54
CA ARG A 36 6.49 0.53 -7.56
C ARG A 36 7.95 1.00 -7.61
N ARG A 37 8.25 2.28 -7.39
CA ARG A 37 9.63 2.83 -7.38
C ARG A 37 10.38 2.54 -6.08
N ARG A 38 9.70 2.46 -4.94
CA ARG A 38 10.29 2.08 -3.64
C ARG A 38 10.87 0.67 -3.68
N ARG A 39 10.19 -0.25 -4.38
CA ARG A 39 10.65 -1.62 -4.66
C ARG A 39 12.02 -1.69 -5.37
N ALA A 40 12.43 -0.66 -6.12
CA ALA A 40 13.68 -0.64 -6.92
C ALA A 40 14.91 -0.06 -6.20
N ARG A 41 14.76 0.63 -5.05
CA ARG A 41 15.87 1.32 -4.36
C ARG A 41 16.50 0.52 -3.23
N LEU A 42 15.77 -0.43 -2.63
CA LEU A 42 16.28 -1.27 -1.54
C LEU A 42 17.23 -2.38 -2.03
N SER A 43 17.14 -2.78 -3.30
CA SER A 43 18.09 -3.72 -3.94
C SER A 43 19.51 -3.12 -4.11
N ALA A 44 19.63 -1.79 -4.27
CA ALA A 44 20.93 -1.12 -4.44
C ALA A 44 21.83 -1.14 -3.19
N TYR A 45 21.25 -1.29 -1.99
CA TYR A 45 22.00 -1.36 -0.73
C TYR A 45 22.35 -2.80 -0.30
N GLY A 46 21.75 -3.82 -0.93
CA GLY A 46 21.93 -5.25 -0.59
C GLY A 46 23.18 -5.93 -1.19
N VAL A 47 23.81 -5.35 -2.22
CA VAL A 47 24.95 -5.99 -2.92
C VAL A 47 26.31 -5.68 -2.26
N GLY A 48 26.33 -4.88 -1.19
CA GLY A 48 27.57 -4.38 -0.56
C GLY A 48 28.33 -5.33 0.38
N ALA A 49 27.83 -6.54 0.68
CA ALA A 49 28.44 -7.39 1.70
C ALA A 49 28.43 -8.90 1.39
N ALA A 50 29.06 -9.30 0.28
CA ALA A 50 29.49 -10.69 0.11
C ALA A 50 30.76 -10.80 -0.77
N THR A 51 31.88 -10.23 -0.32
CA THR A 51 33.21 -10.55 -0.86
C THR A 51 33.85 -11.67 -0.05
N ALA A 52 33.71 -12.92 -0.54
CA ALA A 52 34.65 -13.99 -0.22
C ALA A 52 34.62 -15.09 -1.31
N LEU A 53 35.52 -14.94 -2.28
CA LEU A 53 36.32 -15.97 -2.96
C LEU A 53 35.71 -17.36 -3.17
N LEU A 54 35.42 -17.72 -4.42
CA LEU A 54 35.88 -18.99 -5.00
C LEU A 54 36.20 -18.82 -6.48
N VAL A 55 37.48 -19.04 -6.80
CA VAL A 55 38.04 -19.16 -8.14
C VAL A 55 37.86 -20.60 -8.61
N ALA A 56 37.08 -20.81 -9.67
CA ALA A 56 37.26 -21.92 -10.61
C ALA A 56 36.42 -21.65 -11.88
N GLY A 57 37.11 -21.57 -13.02
CA GLY A 57 36.54 -21.08 -14.26
C GLY A 57 35.64 -22.06 -15.00
N VAL A 58 34.72 -21.48 -15.77
CA VAL A 58 34.23 -22.01 -17.04
C VAL A 58 34.09 -20.82 -17.99
N VAL A 59 34.80 -20.89 -19.11
CA VAL A 59 34.64 -20.00 -20.26
C VAL A 59 33.39 -20.44 -21.01
N THR A 60 32.37 -19.60 -21.08
CA THR A 60 31.30 -19.72 -22.08
C THR A 60 31.04 -18.36 -22.73
N THR A 61 30.92 -18.43 -24.05
CA THR A 61 30.87 -17.37 -25.05
C THR A 61 29.73 -16.38 -24.85
N GLN A 62 30.05 -15.08 -24.91
CA GLN A 62 29.05 -14.02 -25.05
C GLN A 62 28.44 -14.05 -26.46
N VAL A 63 27.15 -14.38 -26.54
CA VAL A 63 26.29 -13.97 -27.64
C VAL A 63 25.61 -12.69 -27.18
N THR A 64 26.04 -11.57 -27.76
CA THR A 64 25.38 -10.27 -27.58
C THR A 64 24.09 -10.27 -28.41
N ASP A 65 22.94 -10.29 -27.75
CA ASP A 65 21.65 -9.96 -28.36
C ASP A 65 21.24 -8.56 -27.88
N PRO A 66 21.07 -7.56 -28.77
CA PRO A 66 20.83 -6.18 -28.38
C PRO A 66 19.34 -5.82 -28.52
N THR A 67 18.44 -6.48 -27.80
CA THR A 67 17.04 -6.00 -27.64
C THR A 67 16.44 -6.56 -26.35
N GLY A 68 16.36 -5.73 -25.31
CA GLY A 68 15.82 -6.13 -24.01
C GLY A 68 16.10 -5.07 -22.95
N SER A 69 15.60 -3.86 -23.16
CA SER A 69 15.67 -2.79 -22.17
C SER A 69 14.77 -3.12 -20.98
N GLY A 70 15.34 -3.25 -19.79
CA GLY A 70 14.63 -2.98 -18.53
C GLY A 70 14.57 -4.08 -17.47
N ALA A 71 15.55 -4.99 -17.41
CA ALA A 71 15.77 -5.81 -16.22
C ALA A 71 16.55 -4.98 -15.18
N GLU A 72 15.84 -4.39 -14.21
CA GLU A 72 16.44 -3.78 -13.02
C GLU A 72 15.72 -4.29 -11.77
N ASP A 73 16.45 -5.14 -11.04
CA ASP A 73 16.41 -5.51 -9.62
C ASP A 73 15.29 -4.89 -8.77
N ARG A 74 14.35 -5.72 -8.29
CA ARG A 74 13.31 -5.32 -7.33
C ARG A 74 13.29 -6.23 -6.11
N ALA A 75 13.34 -5.63 -4.92
CA ALA A 75 13.40 -6.31 -3.64
C ALA A 75 12.01 -6.53 -3.00
N SER A 76 11.92 -7.54 -2.14
CA SER A 76 10.73 -8.04 -1.43
C SER A 76 10.03 -7.00 -0.54
N TYR A 77 8.70 -7.08 -0.55
CA TYR A 77 7.72 -6.32 0.22
C TYR A 77 7.78 -6.51 1.75
N ALA A 78 8.49 -7.53 2.25
CA ALA A 78 8.68 -7.74 3.70
C ALA A 78 9.41 -6.56 4.38
N ASP A 79 10.08 -5.70 3.60
CA ASP A 79 10.73 -4.49 4.12
C ASP A 79 9.77 -3.30 4.35
N GLU A 80 8.55 -3.26 3.80
CA GLU A 80 7.61 -2.15 4.07
C GLU A 80 7.01 -2.20 5.49
N VAL A 81 6.94 -3.39 6.10
CA VAL A 81 6.63 -3.57 7.53
C VAL A 81 7.82 -3.15 8.40
N ARG A 82 9.04 -3.23 7.85
CA ARG A 82 10.25 -2.79 8.51
C ARG A 82 10.45 -1.31 8.19
N GLY A 83 9.63 -0.49 8.82
CA GLY A 83 10.03 0.90 9.07
C GLY A 83 11.44 0.95 9.70
N PRO A 84 11.97 2.16 9.94
CA PRO A 84 13.31 2.33 10.51
C PRO A 84 13.54 1.37 11.70
N ALA A 85 14.73 0.77 11.79
CA ALA A 85 15.04 -0.14 12.90
C ALA A 85 14.91 0.55 14.27
N GLU A 86 15.08 1.87 14.29
CA GLU A 86 14.96 2.73 15.46
C GLU A 86 14.22 4.02 15.08
N LEU A 87 13.59 4.66 16.08
CA LEU A 87 12.90 5.93 15.87
C LEU A 87 13.86 7.00 15.35
N LEU A 88 13.55 7.52 14.16
CA LEU A 88 14.22 8.71 13.63
C LEU A 88 13.92 9.92 14.54
N PRO A 89 14.81 10.94 14.61
CA PRO A 89 14.60 12.11 15.45
C PRO A 89 13.25 12.81 15.21
N LEU A 90 12.78 12.85 13.95
CA LEU A 90 11.49 13.42 13.61
C LEU A 90 10.32 12.60 14.16
N ALA A 91 10.39 11.27 14.07
CA ALA A 91 9.37 10.35 14.62
C ALA A 91 9.36 10.38 16.15
N ALA A 92 10.52 10.41 16.79
CA ALA A 92 10.65 10.56 18.24
C ALA A 92 10.05 11.89 18.73
N ARG A 93 10.26 12.98 17.98
CA ARG A 93 9.62 14.27 18.27
C ARG A 93 8.11 14.21 18.08
N ALA A 94 7.62 13.56 17.02
CA ALA A 94 6.19 13.38 16.79
C ALA A 94 5.53 12.59 17.93
N LEU A 95 6.17 11.53 18.41
CA LEU A 95 5.72 10.78 19.58
C LEU A 95 5.61 11.65 20.84
N ALA A 96 6.55 12.58 21.03
CA ALA A 96 6.59 13.44 22.21
C ALA A 96 5.61 14.62 22.14
N GLU A 97 5.40 15.20 20.95
CA GLU A 97 4.70 16.48 20.79
C GLU A 97 3.28 16.37 20.18
N VAL A 98 2.95 15.30 19.47
CA VAL A 98 1.62 15.15 18.83
C VAL A 98 0.68 14.41 19.79
N PRO A 99 -0.41 15.04 20.26
CA PRO A 99 -1.37 14.38 21.14
C PRO A 99 -1.97 13.13 20.51
N GLY A 100 -1.96 12.02 21.25
CA GLY A 100 -2.48 10.73 20.79
C GLY A 100 -1.53 9.93 19.90
N ALA A 101 -0.31 10.43 19.61
CA ALA A 101 0.72 9.64 18.96
C ALA A 101 1.10 8.42 19.81
N ARG A 102 1.31 7.28 19.15
CA ARG A 102 1.69 6.02 19.81
C ARG A 102 2.80 5.33 19.04
N GLN A 103 3.76 4.76 19.77
CA GLN A 103 4.79 3.92 19.17
C GLN A 103 4.22 2.51 18.94
N VAL A 104 4.41 1.97 17.73
CA VAL A 104 3.87 0.67 17.30
C VAL A 104 4.95 -0.35 16.95
N SER A 105 6.19 0.12 16.77
CA SER A 105 7.38 -0.72 16.62
C SER A 105 8.62 0.04 17.09
N ALA A 106 9.81 -0.58 17.01
CA ALA A 106 11.06 0.04 17.44
C ALA A 106 11.37 1.37 16.71
N GLY A 107 10.89 1.56 15.49
CA GLY A 107 11.07 2.81 14.74
C GLY A 107 9.85 3.37 14.04
N GLN A 108 8.64 2.92 14.41
CA GLN A 108 7.40 3.48 13.87
C GLN A 108 6.48 4.06 14.94
N VAL A 109 5.84 5.16 14.56
CA VAL A 109 4.80 5.84 15.33
C VAL A 109 3.56 6.02 14.47
N VAL A 110 2.40 5.77 15.07
CA VAL A 110 1.10 6.10 14.47
C VAL A 110 0.61 7.39 15.11
N LEU A 111 0.26 8.35 14.26
CA LEU A 111 -0.35 9.62 14.60
C LEU A 111 -1.86 9.52 14.34
N PRO A 112 -2.70 10.11 15.21
CA PRO A 112 -4.09 10.30 14.87
C PRO A 112 -4.18 11.33 13.74
N ARG A 113 -5.05 11.09 12.75
CA ARG A 113 -5.45 12.13 11.79
C ARG A 113 -6.15 13.28 12.55
N PRO A 114 -5.73 14.54 12.35
CA PRO A 114 -6.43 15.71 12.87
C PRO A 114 -7.90 15.74 12.40
N ALA A 115 -8.80 16.27 13.22
CA ALA A 115 -10.24 16.23 12.95
C ALA A 115 -10.66 17.04 11.71
N ASP A 116 -9.89 18.09 11.39
CA ASP A 116 -10.09 19.00 10.26
C ASP A 116 -9.21 18.65 9.05
N ALA A 117 -8.38 17.61 9.14
CA ALA A 117 -7.57 17.17 8.02
C ALA A 117 -8.43 16.51 6.96
N VAL A 118 -8.45 17.10 5.76
CA VAL A 118 -9.12 16.54 4.59
C VAL A 118 -8.15 15.59 3.90
N ASP A 119 -8.57 14.33 3.71
CA ASP A 119 -7.85 13.44 2.81
C ASP A 119 -8.15 13.86 1.37
N PRO A 120 -7.15 14.13 0.52
CA PRO A 120 -7.38 14.48 -0.87
C PRO A 120 -7.89 13.30 -1.73
N MET A 121 -8.01 12.08 -1.17
CA MET A 121 -8.66 10.95 -1.84
C MET A 121 -10.15 11.25 -2.10
N ALA A 122 -10.66 10.75 -3.23
CA ALA A 122 -12.04 11.00 -3.62
C ALA A 122 -12.99 10.23 -2.69
N ASP A 123 -14.00 10.94 -2.20
CA ASP A 123 -15.17 10.32 -1.57
C ASP A 123 -15.82 9.37 -2.58
N VAL A 124 -16.04 8.12 -2.17
CA VAL A 124 -16.83 7.18 -2.98
C VAL A 124 -18.29 7.42 -2.62
N VAL A 125 -19.00 8.10 -3.53
CA VAL A 125 -20.44 8.35 -3.38
C VAL A 125 -21.21 7.02 -3.32
N ALA A 126 -22.22 6.99 -2.45
CA ALA A 126 -22.90 5.76 -2.04
C ALA A 126 -23.57 4.97 -3.19
N ASP A 127 -23.90 5.63 -4.30
CA ASP A 127 -24.50 5.04 -5.49
C ASP A 127 -23.52 4.17 -6.32
N ARG A 128 -22.24 4.16 -5.93
CA ARG A 128 -21.18 3.36 -6.57
C ARG A 128 -20.99 1.99 -5.94
N PHE A 129 -21.51 1.76 -4.74
CA PHE A 129 -21.46 0.45 -4.11
C PHE A 129 -22.48 -0.47 -4.77
N VAL A 130 -22.03 -1.67 -5.17
CA VAL A 130 -22.94 -2.72 -5.65
C VAL A 130 -23.68 -3.34 -4.46
N ASP A 131 -22.97 -3.55 -3.35
CA ASP A 131 -23.47 -4.11 -2.10
C ASP A 131 -22.87 -3.40 -0.87
N ALA A 132 -23.28 -3.82 0.33
CA ALA A 132 -22.74 -3.28 1.58
C ALA A 132 -21.24 -3.59 1.71
N ALA A 133 -20.45 -2.59 2.10
CA ALA A 133 -19.06 -2.78 2.46
C ALA A 133 -18.95 -3.65 3.73
N VAL A 134 -17.96 -4.53 3.76
CA VAL A 134 -17.64 -5.38 4.93
C VAL A 134 -16.44 -4.81 5.67
N ASP A 135 -16.48 -4.85 6.99
CA ASP A 135 -15.37 -4.46 7.85
C ASP A 135 -14.27 -5.54 7.81
N LEU A 136 -13.03 -5.11 7.59
CA LEU A 136 -11.86 -5.99 7.57
C LEU A 136 -11.24 -6.19 8.96
N GLY A 137 -11.69 -5.45 9.97
CA GLY A 137 -11.17 -5.50 11.33
C GLY A 137 -9.74 -4.94 11.45
N ALA A 138 -9.37 -4.03 10.56
CA ALA A 138 -8.03 -3.45 10.42
C ALA A 138 -8.12 -1.95 10.12
N HIS A 139 -7.00 -1.25 10.22
CA HIS A 139 -6.92 0.18 9.92
C HIS A 139 -6.02 0.49 8.73
N GLY A 140 -6.34 1.56 8.01
CA GLY A 140 -5.52 2.11 6.96
C GLY A 140 -4.48 3.09 7.51
N TYR A 141 -3.35 3.20 6.81
CA TYR A 141 -2.29 4.14 7.18
C TYR A 141 -1.71 4.86 5.97
N THR A 142 -1.43 6.15 6.14
CA THR A 142 -0.75 6.98 5.12
C THR A 142 0.32 7.87 5.75
N GLY A 143 1.12 8.57 4.94
CA GLY A 143 2.11 9.52 5.45
C GLY A 143 1.55 10.93 5.64
N VAL A 144 2.25 11.74 6.44
CA VAL A 144 1.88 13.13 6.78
C VAL A 144 1.63 14.00 5.53
N THR A 145 2.43 13.83 4.48
CA THR A 145 2.35 14.65 3.26
C THR A 145 1.21 14.26 2.31
N SER A 146 0.41 13.25 2.68
CA SER A 146 -0.90 13.02 2.07
C SER A 146 -1.91 14.11 2.40
N PHE A 147 -1.69 14.89 3.46
CA PHE A 147 -2.61 15.93 3.92
C PHE A 147 -2.08 17.32 3.55
N ASP A 148 -2.97 18.31 3.61
CA ASP A 148 -2.55 19.72 3.46
C ASP A 148 -1.49 20.08 4.49
N THR A 149 -0.55 20.96 4.11
CA THR A 149 0.59 21.34 4.96
C THR A 149 0.18 21.97 6.30
N GLY A 150 -1.04 22.51 6.39
CA GLY A 150 -1.63 23.08 7.60
C GLY A 150 -2.32 22.08 8.53
N ALA A 151 -2.55 20.82 8.10
CA ALA A 151 -3.19 19.80 8.92
C ALA A 151 -2.33 19.38 10.13
N PHE A 152 -1.01 19.41 9.98
CA PHE A 152 -0.05 19.05 11.01
C PHE A 152 0.84 20.23 11.40
N PRO A 153 1.49 20.19 12.59
CA PRO A 153 2.49 21.20 12.96
C PRO A 153 3.52 21.41 11.84
N GLN A 154 3.84 22.66 11.52
CA GLN A 154 4.68 23.01 10.38
C GLN A 154 6.02 22.26 10.36
N TRP A 155 6.62 22.02 11.53
CA TRP A 155 7.89 21.30 11.63
C TRP A 155 7.78 19.83 11.22
N LEU A 156 6.60 19.21 11.41
CA LEU A 156 6.34 17.82 11.04
C LEU A 156 6.12 17.72 9.53
N SER A 157 5.21 18.53 8.99
CA SER A 157 4.94 18.58 7.54
C SER A 157 6.20 18.91 6.74
N SER A 158 6.96 19.93 7.15
CA SER A 158 8.19 20.33 6.46
C SER A 158 9.33 19.31 6.68
N GLY A 159 9.41 18.70 7.87
CA GLY A 159 10.38 17.64 8.17
C GLY A 159 10.16 16.39 7.32
N VAL A 160 8.92 15.90 7.22
CA VAL A 160 8.57 14.74 6.38
C VAL A 160 8.82 15.06 4.92
N GLN A 161 8.39 16.24 4.45
CA GLN A 161 8.62 16.64 3.06
C GLN A 161 10.11 16.75 2.73
N ALA A 162 10.94 17.29 3.63
CA ALA A 162 12.38 17.34 3.45
C ALA A 162 13.00 15.94 3.41
N TRP A 163 12.54 15.03 4.27
CA TRP A 163 12.95 13.63 4.26
C TRP A 163 12.58 12.95 2.94
N GLU A 164 11.33 13.08 2.47
CA GLU A 164 10.86 12.48 1.22
C GLU A 164 11.65 13.00 0.01
N ARG A 165 11.91 14.31 -0.07
CA ARG A 165 12.75 14.89 -1.12
C ARG A 165 14.18 14.36 -1.09
N ALA A 166 14.74 14.12 0.09
CA ALA A 166 16.09 13.58 0.22
C ALA A 166 16.17 12.10 -0.22
N GLN A 167 15.07 11.36 -0.11
CA GLN A 167 14.98 9.99 -0.63
C GLN A 167 14.62 9.96 -2.11
N GLY A 168 13.83 10.92 -2.59
CA GLY A 168 13.30 11.06 -3.94
C GLY A 168 14.31 11.46 -5.02
N ASP A 169 13.89 11.43 -6.30
CA ASP A 169 14.49 12.33 -7.30
C ASP A 169 13.77 13.69 -7.24
N GLU A 170 14.39 14.78 -7.71
CA GLU A 170 13.85 16.15 -7.61
C GLU A 170 12.41 16.34 -8.15
N SER A 171 11.92 15.41 -8.98
CA SER A 171 10.55 15.37 -9.53
C SER A 171 9.53 14.54 -8.75
N SER A 172 9.96 13.83 -7.70
CA SER A 172 9.05 13.01 -6.89
C SER A 172 8.21 13.89 -5.95
N TRP A 173 6.90 13.88 -6.18
CA TRP A 173 5.95 14.59 -5.33
C TRP A 173 5.83 13.92 -3.96
N PRO A 174 5.64 14.69 -2.87
CA PRO A 174 5.27 14.16 -1.56
C PRO A 174 3.98 13.37 -1.72
N VAL A 175 4.02 12.06 -1.46
CA VAL A 175 2.87 11.15 -1.70
C VAL A 175 2.39 10.47 -0.43
N GLY A 176 2.87 10.93 0.73
CA GLY A 176 2.57 10.33 2.02
C GLY A 176 3.35 9.04 2.26
N SER A 177 4.68 9.10 2.17
CA SER A 177 5.54 8.02 2.62
C SER A 177 5.44 7.79 4.13
N THR A 178 5.34 6.53 4.50
CA THR A 178 5.40 6.00 5.87
C THR A 178 6.80 5.48 6.25
N ASP A 179 7.74 5.49 5.29
CA ASP A 179 9.06 4.88 5.42
C ASP A 179 9.97 5.65 6.41
N ASN A 180 9.62 6.89 6.72
CA ASN A 180 10.27 7.68 7.78
C ASN A 180 9.87 7.25 9.21
N GLY A 181 9.02 6.22 9.32
CA GLY A 181 8.52 5.73 10.61
C GLY A 181 7.33 6.52 11.17
N ILE A 182 6.73 7.43 10.40
CA ILE A 182 5.58 8.23 10.82
C ILE A 182 4.38 7.85 9.94
N LEU A 183 3.39 7.23 10.56
CA LEU A 183 2.15 6.80 9.94
C LEU A 183 1.00 7.65 10.48
N VAL A 184 0.02 7.95 9.65
CA VAL A 184 -1.24 8.61 10.03
C VAL A 184 -2.36 7.62 9.84
N ASP A 185 -3.12 7.37 10.91
CA ASP A 185 -4.30 6.50 10.90
C ASP A 185 -5.45 7.17 10.13
N VAL A 186 -5.84 6.58 9.00
CA VAL A 186 -6.87 7.14 8.11
C VAL A 186 -8.28 6.61 8.38
N GLY A 187 -8.42 5.56 9.19
CA GLY A 187 -9.71 4.96 9.51
C GLY A 187 -9.71 3.44 9.38
N GLU A 188 -10.90 2.86 9.54
CA GLU A 188 -11.14 1.42 9.41
C GLU A 188 -11.07 1.01 7.94
N LEU A 189 -10.47 -0.14 7.65
CA LEU A 189 -10.48 -0.70 6.31
C LEU A 189 -11.76 -1.48 6.08
N GLN A 190 -12.41 -1.18 4.96
CA GLN A 190 -13.56 -1.94 4.49
C GLN A 190 -13.26 -2.53 3.12
N LEU A 191 -13.88 -3.66 2.80
CA LEU A 191 -13.86 -4.25 1.47
C LEU A 191 -15.25 -4.12 0.84
N ALA A 192 -15.30 -3.67 -0.40
CA ALA A 192 -16.56 -3.55 -1.12
C ALA A 192 -16.37 -3.81 -2.60
N CYS A 193 -17.49 -4.16 -3.24
CA CYS A 193 -17.62 -4.10 -4.67
C CYS A 193 -18.04 -2.69 -5.10
N VAL A 194 -17.19 -2.02 -5.88
CA VAL A 194 -17.45 -0.68 -6.43
C VAL A 194 -17.63 -0.74 -7.94
N ARG A 195 -18.56 0.05 -8.47
CA ARG A 195 -18.67 0.28 -9.91
C ARG A 195 -17.54 1.21 -10.38
N PRO A 196 -16.98 1.00 -11.59
CA PRO A 196 -16.01 1.91 -12.17
C PRO A 196 -16.55 3.34 -12.15
N PHE A 197 -15.76 4.26 -11.60
CA PHE A 197 -16.15 5.66 -11.45
C PHE A 197 -15.38 6.60 -12.39
N HIS A 198 -14.35 6.11 -13.10
CA HIS A 198 -13.55 6.90 -14.06
C HIS A 198 -13.04 6.07 -15.26
N GLU A 199 -12.75 6.75 -16.38
CA GLU A 199 -12.21 6.16 -17.63
C GLU A 199 -10.86 5.44 -17.48
N GLY A 200 -10.15 5.65 -16.36
CA GLY A 200 -8.90 4.96 -16.02
C GLY A 200 -9.08 3.65 -15.24
N PHE A 201 -10.30 3.34 -14.75
CA PHE A 201 -10.65 2.00 -14.29
C PHE A 201 -11.11 1.22 -15.52
N SER A 202 -10.16 0.70 -16.28
CA SER A 202 -10.37 0.03 -17.57
C SER A 202 -10.96 -1.37 -17.36
N GLY A 203 -12.21 -1.44 -16.94
CA GLY A 203 -13.06 -2.62 -17.16
C GLY A 203 -14.18 -2.20 -18.11
N GLU A 204 -14.25 -2.80 -19.30
CA GLU A 204 -15.42 -2.61 -20.17
C GLU A 204 -16.69 -3.08 -19.44
N GLY A 205 -17.62 -2.15 -19.18
CA GLY A 205 -18.94 -2.42 -18.59
C GLY A 205 -19.22 -1.61 -17.31
N ALA A 206 -20.15 -0.66 -17.40
CA ALA A 206 -20.59 0.18 -16.27
C ALA A 206 -21.23 -0.58 -15.09
N ASP A 207 -21.53 -1.87 -15.31
CA ASP A 207 -22.16 -2.77 -14.33
C ASP A 207 -21.19 -3.78 -13.70
N ARG A 208 -19.91 -3.76 -14.06
CA ARG A 208 -18.94 -4.75 -13.54
C ARG A 208 -18.55 -4.40 -12.11
N CYS A 209 -18.60 -5.41 -11.25
CA CYS A 209 -18.07 -5.35 -9.90
C CYS A 209 -16.55 -5.22 -9.93
N SER A 210 -15.98 -4.20 -9.30
CA SER A 210 -14.55 -4.09 -9.05
C SER A 210 -14.32 -4.12 -7.54
N PRO A 211 -13.74 -5.19 -6.98
CA PRO A 211 -13.42 -5.24 -5.56
C PRO A 211 -12.37 -4.20 -5.20
N ALA A 212 -12.61 -3.46 -4.13
CA ALA A 212 -11.73 -2.40 -3.65
C ALA A 212 -11.73 -2.31 -2.12
N VAL A 213 -10.57 -1.95 -1.60
CA VAL A 213 -10.42 -1.53 -0.21
C VAL A 213 -10.75 -0.05 -0.09
N LEU A 214 -11.60 0.24 0.88
CA LEU A 214 -12.03 1.57 1.27
C LEU A 214 -11.48 1.88 2.65
N GLU A 215 -11.37 3.17 2.94
CA GLU A 215 -11.10 3.68 4.28
C GLU A 215 -12.38 4.35 4.78
N GLU A 216 -12.88 3.91 5.94
CA GLU A 216 -14.05 4.47 6.59
C GLU A 216 -13.63 5.28 7.82
N ARG A 217 -14.17 6.50 7.91
CA ARG A 217 -14.04 7.31 9.11
C ARG A 217 -15.19 8.29 9.25
N ASP A 218 -15.77 8.33 10.45
CA ASP A 218 -16.83 9.28 10.82
C ASP A 218 -18.04 9.22 9.86
N GLY A 219 -18.34 8.04 9.30
CA GLY A 219 -19.40 7.78 8.33
C GLY A 219 -19.02 8.12 6.88
N VAL A 220 -17.79 8.58 6.63
CA VAL A 220 -17.28 8.92 5.29
C VAL A 220 -16.40 7.79 4.78
N ARG A 221 -16.64 7.37 3.54
CA ARG A 221 -15.85 6.34 2.86
C ARG A 221 -15.02 6.95 1.74
N THR A 222 -13.71 6.77 1.80
CA THR A 222 -12.77 7.15 0.75
C THR A 222 -12.23 5.92 0.04
N PHE A 223 -11.96 6.05 -1.25
CA PHE A 223 -11.33 4.98 -2.00
C PHE A 223 -9.88 4.82 -1.55
N GLY A 224 -9.47 3.64 -1.09
CA GLY A 224 -8.07 3.34 -0.79
C GLY A 224 -7.36 2.83 -2.03
N TRP A 225 -7.68 1.59 -2.44
CA TRP A 225 -7.09 0.93 -3.60
C TRP A 225 -7.98 -0.20 -4.14
N GLY A 226 -7.85 -0.50 -5.44
CA GLY A 226 -8.58 -1.57 -6.10
C GLY A 226 -7.75 -2.84 -6.19
N MET A 227 -8.41 -4.00 -6.18
CA MET A 227 -7.80 -5.29 -6.54
C MET A 227 -7.99 -5.44 -8.05
N GLY A 228 -6.91 -5.38 -8.81
CA GLY A 228 -7.02 -5.06 -10.23
C GLY A 228 -5.82 -5.45 -11.05
N THR A 229 -5.33 -6.67 -10.85
CA THR A 229 -4.68 -7.35 -11.96
C THR A 229 -5.74 -7.73 -12.99
N ASP A 230 -5.31 -7.99 -14.23
CA ASP A 230 -6.25 -8.36 -15.29
C ASP A 230 -6.94 -9.70 -15.03
N ASP A 231 -6.34 -10.55 -14.19
CA ASP A 231 -6.76 -11.93 -13.92
C ASP A 231 -7.46 -12.11 -12.56
N PHE A 232 -7.52 -11.10 -11.68
CA PHE A 232 -8.16 -11.23 -10.37
C PHE A 232 -9.63 -11.66 -10.49
N LEU A 233 -9.97 -12.82 -9.91
CA LEU A 233 -11.28 -13.47 -9.97
C LEU A 233 -11.72 -13.87 -11.40
N ALA A 234 -10.80 -13.91 -12.36
CA ALA A 234 -11.10 -14.47 -13.67
C ALA A 234 -11.33 -15.98 -13.53
N ALA A 235 -12.29 -16.52 -14.28
CA ALA A 235 -12.61 -17.94 -14.18
C ALA A 235 -11.39 -18.81 -14.51
N GLY A 236 -10.98 -19.66 -13.55
CA GLY A 236 -9.80 -20.51 -13.64
C GLY A 236 -8.46 -19.79 -13.47
N SER A 237 -8.44 -18.54 -12.99
CA SER A 237 -7.21 -17.90 -12.53
C SER A 237 -6.72 -18.57 -11.24
N ASP A 238 -5.41 -18.48 -11.00
CA ASP A 238 -4.88 -18.78 -9.67
C ASP A 238 -5.40 -17.74 -8.66
N LEU A 239 -5.36 -18.10 -7.38
CA LEU A 239 -5.63 -17.18 -6.29
C LEU A 239 -4.65 -16.00 -6.31
N GLU A 240 -5.13 -14.82 -5.94
CA GLU A 240 -4.27 -13.65 -5.74
C GLU A 240 -4.40 -13.10 -4.32
N LEU A 241 -3.26 -12.70 -3.75
CA LEU A 241 -3.18 -12.08 -2.44
C LEU A 241 -2.67 -10.64 -2.53
N PHE A 242 -3.30 -9.79 -1.72
CA PHE A 242 -2.93 -8.41 -1.47
C PHE A 242 -2.68 -8.24 0.04
N ASP A 243 -1.83 -7.28 0.38
CA ASP A 243 -1.51 -7.01 1.78
C ASP A 243 -1.58 -5.52 2.12
N ALA A 244 -1.89 -5.23 3.38
CA ALA A 244 -1.86 -3.90 3.96
C ALA A 244 -1.31 -3.97 5.39
N PRO A 245 -0.46 -3.02 5.82
CA PRO A 245 0.03 -3.00 7.18
C PRO A 245 -1.10 -2.68 8.16
N ASP A 246 -1.14 -3.39 9.28
CA ASP A 246 -2.09 -3.18 10.36
C ASP A 246 -1.36 -2.97 11.70
N TYR A 247 -1.69 -1.88 12.38
CA TYR A 247 -1.19 -1.55 13.72
C TYR A 247 -2.31 -1.31 14.71
N SER A 248 -3.56 -1.70 14.39
CA SER A 248 -4.75 -1.52 15.23
C SER A 248 -4.59 -2.14 16.62
N THR A 249 -3.86 -3.25 16.71
CA THR A 249 -3.59 -3.97 17.98
C THR A 249 -2.39 -3.45 18.78
N GLY A 250 -1.71 -2.40 18.30
CA GLY A 250 -0.53 -1.83 18.95
C GLY A 250 0.78 -2.57 18.66
N SER A 251 0.77 -3.60 17.81
CA SER A 251 1.96 -4.27 17.29
C SER A 251 1.84 -4.47 15.78
N PRO A 252 2.95 -4.56 15.04
CA PRO A 252 2.91 -4.69 13.58
C PRO A 252 2.31 -6.03 13.16
N ARG A 253 1.34 -5.96 12.26
CA ARG A 253 0.73 -7.10 11.56
C ARG A 253 0.53 -6.74 10.10
N MET A 254 0.25 -7.75 9.29
CA MET A 254 -0.20 -7.58 7.92
C MET A 254 -1.62 -8.10 7.80
N LEU A 255 -2.54 -7.24 7.38
CA LEU A 255 -3.81 -7.70 6.85
C LEU A 255 -3.53 -8.29 5.47
N TRP A 256 -3.88 -9.56 5.28
CA TRP A 256 -3.91 -10.19 3.97
C TRP A 256 -5.33 -10.27 3.48
N ILE A 257 -5.53 -9.99 2.21
CA ILE A 257 -6.81 -10.04 1.53
C ILE A 257 -6.61 -10.80 0.23
N GLY A 258 -7.45 -11.78 -0.05
CA GLY A 258 -7.38 -12.52 -1.30
C GLY A 258 -8.74 -12.82 -1.87
N GLY A 259 -8.72 -13.37 -3.07
CA GLY A 259 -9.93 -13.76 -3.78
C GLY A 259 -9.69 -14.98 -4.66
N ARG A 260 -10.77 -15.72 -4.89
CA ARG A 260 -10.82 -16.88 -5.78
C ARG A 260 -12.14 -16.86 -6.54
N ASP A 261 -12.10 -17.29 -7.79
CA ASP A 261 -13.30 -17.46 -8.59
C ASP A 261 -14.22 -18.54 -7.97
N GLY A 262 -15.54 -18.32 -8.05
CA GLY A 262 -16.51 -19.26 -7.48
C GLY A 262 -16.76 -19.15 -5.97
N THR A 263 -17.63 -20.02 -5.45
CA THR A 263 -18.19 -19.95 -4.08
C THR A 263 -18.01 -21.23 -3.26
N ASP A 264 -17.16 -22.13 -3.73
CA ASP A 264 -16.86 -23.43 -3.13
C ASP A 264 -15.88 -23.33 -1.96
N ALA A 265 -15.15 -22.23 -1.82
CA ALA A 265 -14.27 -21.99 -0.67
C ALA A 265 -15.08 -21.77 0.62
N ALA A 266 -14.96 -22.70 1.56
CA ALA A 266 -15.64 -22.66 2.85
C ALA A 266 -14.72 -22.19 3.99
N ARG A 267 -13.41 -22.40 3.84
CA ARG A 267 -12.40 -22.05 4.86
C ARG A 267 -11.07 -21.72 4.19
N VAL A 268 -10.38 -20.73 4.72
CA VAL A 268 -9.02 -20.37 4.27
C VAL A 268 -8.10 -20.26 5.48
N GLU A 269 -6.93 -20.90 5.40
CA GLU A 269 -5.86 -20.75 6.39
C GLU A 269 -4.71 -19.93 5.79
N LEU A 270 -4.32 -18.88 6.49
CA LEU A 270 -3.12 -18.08 6.21
C LEU A 270 -1.97 -18.62 7.07
N VAL A 271 -0.94 -19.15 6.43
CA VAL A 271 0.20 -19.80 7.09
C VAL A 271 1.41 -18.91 7.01
N ALA A 272 1.92 -18.45 8.14
CA ALA A 272 3.13 -17.64 8.21
C ALA A 272 4.40 -18.47 8.00
N THR A 273 5.51 -17.81 7.70
CA THR A 273 6.84 -18.44 7.51
C THR A 273 7.38 -19.15 8.74
N ASP A 274 6.89 -18.80 9.94
CA ASP A 274 7.20 -19.51 11.19
C ASP A 274 6.31 -20.74 11.44
N GLY A 275 5.37 -21.02 10.53
CA GLY A 275 4.42 -22.12 10.58
C GLY A 275 3.15 -21.84 11.39
N SER A 276 3.01 -20.64 11.98
CA SER A 276 1.76 -20.24 12.63
C SER A 276 0.63 -20.11 11.60
N ARG A 277 -0.60 -20.42 12.04
CA ARG A 277 -1.79 -20.45 11.18
C ARG A 277 -2.85 -19.50 11.70
N THR A 278 -3.42 -18.71 10.79
CA THR A 278 -4.57 -17.85 11.07
C THR A 278 -5.72 -18.27 10.16
N GLU A 279 -6.87 -18.58 10.74
CA GLU A 279 -8.09 -18.79 9.96
C GLU A 279 -8.60 -17.44 9.47
N ALA A 280 -8.71 -17.30 8.15
CA ALA A 280 -9.24 -16.08 7.53
C ALA A 280 -10.75 -16.03 7.62
N THR A 281 -11.30 -14.82 7.60
CA THR A 281 -12.73 -14.62 7.34
C THR A 281 -12.99 -14.89 5.87
N VAL A 282 -14.03 -15.69 5.56
CA VAL A 282 -14.41 -16.04 4.19
C VAL A 282 -15.80 -15.48 3.87
N ALA A 283 -15.91 -14.85 2.72
CA ALA A 283 -17.12 -14.18 2.23
C ALA A 283 -17.43 -14.65 0.79
N ALA A 284 -18.08 -15.81 0.69
CA ALA A 284 -18.46 -16.42 -0.59
C ALA A 284 -19.70 -15.75 -1.19
N GLY A 285 -19.54 -15.07 -2.33
CA GLY A 285 -20.60 -14.46 -3.11
C GLY A 285 -21.24 -13.20 -2.49
N THR A 286 -20.77 -12.75 -1.33
CA THR A 286 -21.38 -11.63 -0.59
C THR A 286 -20.68 -10.29 -0.81
N VAL A 287 -19.38 -10.32 -1.09
CA VAL A 287 -18.61 -9.11 -1.43
C VAL A 287 -18.58 -8.93 -2.94
N VAL A 288 -18.19 -9.97 -3.67
CA VAL A 288 -18.21 -10.03 -5.13
C VAL A 288 -19.21 -11.11 -5.54
N PRO A 289 -20.29 -10.77 -6.28
CA PRO A 289 -21.28 -11.76 -6.69
C PRO A 289 -20.65 -12.87 -7.55
N GLY A 290 -20.79 -14.11 -7.08
CA GLY A 290 -20.29 -15.30 -7.79
C GLY A 290 -18.91 -15.78 -7.36
N ASP A 291 -18.16 -14.97 -6.60
CA ASP A 291 -16.77 -15.23 -6.25
C ASP A 291 -16.54 -15.17 -4.74
N THR A 292 -15.42 -15.70 -4.27
CA THR A 292 -15.07 -15.73 -2.85
C THR A 292 -13.98 -14.72 -2.54
N MET A 293 -14.24 -13.88 -1.54
CA MET A 293 -13.24 -13.02 -0.92
C MET A 293 -12.88 -13.55 0.45
N PHE A 294 -11.64 -13.39 0.88
CA PHE A 294 -11.21 -13.71 2.23
C PHE A 294 -10.17 -12.74 2.75
N TRP A 295 -10.06 -12.62 4.08
CA TRP A 295 -9.06 -11.76 4.70
C TRP A 295 -8.71 -12.20 6.12
N GLY A 296 -7.51 -11.85 6.58
CA GLY A 296 -7.11 -12.09 7.95
C GLY A 296 -5.77 -11.44 8.31
N PRO A 297 -5.57 -11.08 9.59
CA PRO A 297 -4.31 -10.51 10.06
C PRO A 297 -3.28 -11.61 10.31
N VAL A 298 -2.06 -11.42 9.80
CA VAL A 298 -0.92 -12.30 9.99
C VAL A 298 0.18 -11.54 10.74
N THR A 299 0.76 -12.18 11.75
CA THR A 299 1.96 -11.65 12.41
C THR A 299 3.18 -12.22 11.70
N GLY A 300 4.07 -11.36 11.21
CA GLY A 300 5.23 -11.78 10.42
C GLY A 300 4.92 -11.86 8.92
N GLU A 301 5.68 -12.69 8.22
CA GLU A 301 5.58 -12.87 6.77
C GLU A 301 4.67 -14.05 6.44
N LEU A 302 3.77 -13.88 5.46
CA LEU A 302 2.92 -14.96 4.97
C LEU A 302 3.74 -15.88 4.03
N ALA A 303 3.59 -17.19 4.20
CA ALA A 303 4.23 -18.21 3.38
C ALA A 303 3.26 -18.85 2.38
N GLU A 304 2.03 -19.13 2.80
CA GLU A 304 1.00 -19.70 1.91
C GLU A 304 -0.41 -19.36 2.39
N ALA A 305 -1.36 -19.37 1.45
CA ALA A 305 -2.79 -19.45 1.73
C ALA A 305 -3.32 -20.83 1.29
N VAL A 306 -4.05 -21.50 2.18
CA VAL A 306 -4.64 -22.82 1.89
C VAL A 306 -6.15 -22.72 1.92
N VAL A 307 -6.78 -23.03 0.79
CA VAL A 307 -8.22 -22.95 0.60
C VAL A 307 -8.83 -24.34 0.71
N TYR A 308 -9.91 -24.44 1.47
CA TYR A 308 -10.65 -25.67 1.71
C TYR A 308 -12.10 -25.51 1.25
N ASP A 309 -12.67 -26.58 0.71
CA ASP A 309 -14.10 -26.67 0.47
C ASP A 309 -14.89 -27.03 1.73
N ALA A 310 -16.21 -27.18 1.58
CA ALA A 310 -17.12 -27.51 2.67
C ALA A 310 -16.94 -28.92 3.25
N ASP A 311 -16.36 -29.85 2.48
CA ASP A 311 -16.05 -31.21 2.93
C ASP A 311 -14.70 -31.26 3.69
N GLY A 312 -13.94 -30.16 3.63
CA GLY A 312 -12.63 -30.00 4.26
C GLY A 312 -11.48 -30.45 3.38
N ASP A 313 -11.73 -30.73 2.10
CA ASP A 313 -10.70 -31.05 1.13
C ASP A 313 -10.00 -29.76 0.68
N VAL A 314 -8.70 -29.87 0.41
CA VAL A 314 -7.90 -28.74 -0.08
C VAL A 314 -8.21 -28.55 -1.56
N VAL A 315 -8.82 -27.42 -1.91
CA VAL A 315 -9.09 -27.04 -3.30
C VAL A 315 -7.91 -26.30 -3.91
N GLU A 316 -7.15 -25.57 -3.09
CA GLU A 316 -6.01 -24.79 -3.57
C GLU A 316 -4.97 -24.58 -2.47
N ARG A 317 -3.69 -24.55 -2.87
CA ARG A 317 -2.56 -24.10 -2.05
C ARG A 317 -1.81 -23.06 -2.84
N HIS A 318 -1.78 -21.86 -2.30
CA HIS A 318 -1.16 -20.73 -2.94
C HIS A 318 0.06 -20.30 -2.12
N GLU A 319 1.25 -20.64 -2.60
CA GLU A 319 2.50 -20.24 -1.97
C GLU A 319 2.80 -18.78 -2.30
N VAL A 320 2.98 -17.96 -1.27
CA VAL A 320 3.40 -16.56 -1.42
C VAL A 320 4.81 -16.54 -1.97
N ARG A 321 4.96 -16.12 -3.21
CA ARG A 321 6.27 -16.06 -3.85
C ARG A 321 6.97 -14.74 -3.51
N PRO A 322 8.30 -14.77 -3.29
CA PRO A 322 9.09 -13.56 -3.36
C PRO A 322 8.86 -12.88 -4.70
N CYS A 323 8.83 -11.55 -4.67
CA CYS A 323 8.66 -10.76 -5.87
C CYS A 323 9.95 -10.86 -6.70
N ASP A 324 10.01 -11.79 -7.65
CA ASP A 324 11.14 -11.97 -8.57
C ASP A 324 10.66 -11.69 -10.01
N ASP A 325 11.47 -11.01 -10.82
CA ASP A 325 11.20 -10.80 -12.26
C ASP A 325 11.06 -12.18 -12.95
N PRO A 326 9.92 -12.49 -13.64
CA PRO A 326 8.87 -11.59 -14.15
C PRO A 326 7.54 -11.58 -13.38
N VAL A 327 7.48 -12.12 -12.17
CA VAL A 327 6.25 -12.19 -11.37
C VAL A 327 5.84 -10.79 -10.89
N ASP A 328 4.64 -10.34 -11.26
CA ASP A 328 4.12 -9.06 -10.81
C ASP A 328 3.97 -9.07 -9.28
N CYS A 329 4.58 -8.10 -8.61
CA CYS A 329 4.55 -8.00 -7.15
C CYS A 329 3.16 -7.64 -6.60
N GLU A 330 2.22 -7.29 -7.49
CA GLU A 330 0.83 -7.02 -7.15
C GLU A 330 0.02 -8.32 -6.92
N VAL A 331 0.56 -9.48 -7.36
CA VAL A 331 0.00 -10.83 -7.13
C VAL A 331 0.98 -11.64 -6.32
N ARG A 332 0.59 -11.99 -5.09
CA ARG A 332 1.37 -12.84 -4.20
C ARG A 332 0.72 -14.18 -4.02
#